data_AF-A0A7S3WSH3-F1
#
_entry.id   AF-A0A7S3WSH3-F1
#
_cell.length_a   1.000
_cell.length_b   1.000
_cell.length_c   1.000
_cell.angle_alpha   90.00
_cell.angle_beta   90.00
_cell.angle_gamma   90.00
#
_symmetry.space_group_name_H-M   'P 1'
#
loop_
_entity.id
_entity.type
_entity.pdbx_description
1 polymer ?
#
loop_
_entity_poly.entity_id
_entity_poly.type
_entity_poly.pdbx_seq_one_letter_code
_entity_poly.pdbx_strand_id
1 'polypeptide(L)'
;MCAIDDSPILKAAGKPLSSKRTRFEQTTVGTLITSCIRDFMGAQVAMINGGTIKGDATYENGTISYLQLKQELPFPTKMIVVSMPGATLRDAICASRSGDPNEEKRAYLQLDD
;
A
#
# COMPACT_ATOMS: atom_id res chain seq x y z
N MET A 1 -16.05 6.47 1.65
CA MET A 1 -16.26 6.99 0.29
C MET A 1 -15.26 8.11 0.07
N CYS A 2 -14.16 7.85 -0.64
CA CYS A 2 -13.09 8.82 -0.88
C CYS A 2 -13.47 9.63 -2.14
N ALA A 3 -13.69 10.94 -1.99
CA ALA A 3 -13.98 11.84 -3.12
C ALA A 3 -12.66 12.40 -3.66
N ILE A 4 -12.51 12.40 -4.98
CA ILE A 4 -11.33 12.90 -5.70
C ILE A 4 -11.67 14.29 -6.26
N ASP A 5 -11.41 15.32 -5.48
CA ASP A 5 -11.23 16.71 -5.94
C ASP A 5 -9.80 17.16 -5.58
N ASP A 6 -9.32 18.29 -6.12
CA ASP A 6 -7.93 18.78 -5.98
C ASP A 6 -7.50 19.13 -4.52
N SER A 7 -8.28 18.72 -3.52
CA SER A 7 -7.94 18.71 -2.09
C SER A 7 -7.12 17.45 -1.73
N PRO A 8 -6.47 17.37 -0.54
CA PRO A 8 -5.72 16.18 -0.11
C PRO A 8 -6.50 14.89 -0.34
N ILE A 9 -6.06 14.10 -1.33
CA ILE A 9 -6.77 12.93 -1.84
C ILE A 9 -6.84 11.84 -0.80
N LEU A 10 -5.75 11.65 -0.04
CA LEU A 10 -5.68 10.64 0.99
C LEU A 10 -5.33 11.29 2.33
N LYS A 11 -6.16 11.02 3.35
CA LYS A 11 -5.94 11.43 4.74
C LYS A 11 -6.01 10.21 5.64
N ALA A 12 -4.97 10.00 6.44
CA ALA A 12 -5.12 9.27 7.69
C ALA A 12 -5.54 10.27 8.77
N ALA A 13 -6.30 9.82 9.77
CA ALA A 13 -6.86 10.66 10.84
C ALA A 13 -5.77 11.31 11.74
N GLY A 14 -5.06 12.31 11.23
CA GLY A 14 -4.06 13.11 11.93
C GLY A 14 -2.76 12.41 12.31
N LYS A 15 -2.48 11.20 11.78
CA LYS A 15 -1.25 10.45 12.06
C LYS A 15 -0.26 10.59 10.89
N PRO A 16 1.06 10.70 11.15
CA PRO A 16 2.06 10.73 10.09
C PRO A 16 1.96 9.51 9.17
N LEU A 17 2.14 9.74 7.87
CA LEU A 17 2.23 8.70 6.87
C LEU A 17 3.68 8.48 6.47
N SER A 18 4.08 7.25 6.22
CA SER A 18 5.43 6.89 5.77
C SER A 18 5.34 5.80 4.71
N SER A 19 6.05 5.98 3.61
CA SER A 19 6.35 4.96 2.60
C SER A 19 7.79 4.45 2.68
N LYS A 20 8.55 4.90 3.69
CA LYS A 20 9.89 4.38 3.92
C LYS A 20 9.84 2.90 4.25
N ARG A 21 10.79 2.15 3.71
CA ARG A 21 10.96 0.71 3.96
C ARG A 21 9.79 -0.19 3.51
N THR A 22 9.02 0.21 2.50
CA THR A 22 7.94 -0.63 1.91
C THR A 22 8.37 -2.03 1.47
N ARG A 23 9.67 -2.22 1.21
CA ARG A 23 10.28 -3.49 0.79
C ARG A 23 10.79 -4.35 1.96
N PHE A 24 10.61 -3.89 3.19
CA PHE A 24 11.10 -4.56 4.40
C PHE A 24 9.97 -4.83 5.39
N GLU A 25 9.02 -3.90 5.51
CA GLU A 25 7.97 -3.93 6.52
C GLU A 25 6.66 -3.27 6.03
N GLN A 26 5.56 -3.56 6.73
CA GLN A 26 4.28 -2.88 6.52
C GLN A 26 4.43 -1.40 6.88
N THR A 27 3.94 -0.51 6.01
CA THR A 27 4.04 0.94 6.20
C THR A 27 2.67 1.59 6.24
N THR A 28 2.58 2.79 6.81
CA THR A 28 1.30 3.50 6.91
C THR A 28 0.79 3.99 5.56
N VAL A 29 1.68 4.35 4.62
CA VAL A 29 1.29 4.61 3.22
C VAL A 29 0.85 3.31 2.54
N GLY A 30 1.55 2.20 2.79
CA GLY A 30 1.17 0.88 2.28
C GLY A 30 -0.25 0.51 2.69
N THR A 31 -0.55 0.57 3.99
CA THR A 31 -1.90 0.35 4.53
C THR A 31 -2.91 1.29 3.90
N LEU A 32 -2.65 2.60 3.86
CA LEU A 32 -3.58 3.58 3.32
C LEU A 32 -3.95 3.30 1.86
N ILE A 33 -2.95 3.00 1.02
CA ILE A 33 -3.16 2.66 -0.39
C ILE A 33 -4.00 1.39 -0.51
N THR A 34 -3.67 0.34 0.25
CA THR A 34 -4.42 -0.93 0.17
C THR A 34 -5.83 -0.81 0.74
N SER A 35 -6.06 -0.05 1.81
CA SER A 35 -7.41 0.26 2.30
C SER A 35 -8.25 0.93 1.21
N CYS A 36 -7.69 1.95 0.54
CA CYS A 36 -8.40 2.66 -0.52
C CYS A 36 -8.71 1.75 -1.71
N ILE A 37 -7.77 0.88 -2.10
CA ILE A 37 -7.98 -0.11 -3.15
C ILE A 37 -9.07 -1.11 -2.75
N ARG A 38 -9.01 -1.67 -1.54
CA ARG A 38 -9.97 -2.65 -1.02
C ARG A 38 -11.37 -2.07 -1.09
N ASP A 39 -11.55 -0.89 -0.52
CA ASP A 39 -12.84 -0.19 -0.45
C ASP A 39 -13.37 0.19 -1.83
N PHE A 40 -12.49 0.70 -2.72
CA PHE A 40 -12.89 1.10 -4.08
C PHE A 40 -13.28 -0.09 -4.96
N MET A 41 -12.56 -1.20 -4.84
CA MET A 41 -12.79 -2.41 -5.64
C MET A 41 -13.86 -3.35 -5.03
N GLY A 42 -14.34 -3.06 -3.82
CA GLY A 42 -15.30 -3.90 -3.10
C GLY A 42 -14.74 -5.29 -2.75
N ALA A 43 -13.43 -5.38 -2.51
CA ALA A 43 -12.76 -6.63 -2.15
C ALA A 43 -12.73 -6.85 -0.63
N GLN A 44 -12.48 -8.08 -0.20
CA GLN A 44 -12.25 -8.38 1.23
C GLN A 44 -10.83 -8.05 1.65
N VAL A 45 -9.85 -8.19 0.74
CA VAL A 45 -8.45 -7.91 1.01
C VAL A 45 -7.86 -7.21 -0.21
N ALA A 46 -6.98 -6.24 0.00
CA ALA A 46 -6.13 -5.67 -1.04
C ALA A 46 -4.66 -5.80 -0.66
N MET A 47 -3.82 -6.04 -1.66
CA MET A 47 -2.39 -6.19 -1.48
C MET A 47 -1.63 -5.59 -2.67
N ILE A 48 -0.46 -5.04 -2.40
CA ILE A 48 0.47 -4.53 -3.42
C ILE A 48 1.91 -4.80 -2.99
N ASN A 49 2.77 -5.12 -3.95
CA ASN A 49 4.20 -5.27 -3.68
C ASN A 49 4.79 -3.93 -3.25
N GLY A 50 5.62 -3.94 -2.20
CA GLY A 50 6.35 -2.77 -1.73
C GLY A 50 7.25 -2.15 -2.80
N GLY A 51 7.73 -2.96 -3.74
CA GLY A 51 8.47 -2.49 -4.91
C GLY A 51 7.69 -1.55 -5.83
N THR A 52 6.36 -1.55 -5.77
CA THR A 52 5.50 -0.66 -6.58
C THR A 52 5.42 0.75 -5.99
N ILE A 53 5.54 0.88 -4.67
CA ILE A 53 5.53 2.16 -3.94
C ILE A 53 6.95 2.76 -3.97
N LYS A 54 7.08 3.98 -4.48
CA LYS A 54 8.38 4.62 -4.81
C LYS A 54 8.72 5.86 -3.99
N GLY A 55 7.82 6.38 -3.16
CA GLY A 55 8.01 7.70 -2.56
C GLY A 55 9.18 7.79 -1.58
N ASP A 56 9.43 6.74 -0.78
CA ASP A 56 10.44 6.73 0.29
C ASP A 56 10.36 7.98 1.19
N ALA A 57 9.13 8.40 1.49
CA ALA A 57 8.80 9.70 2.05
C ALA A 57 8.06 9.57 3.39
N THR A 58 8.11 10.64 4.16
CA THR A 58 7.31 10.84 5.37
C THR A 58 6.42 12.07 5.18
N TYR A 59 5.14 11.94 5.51
CA TYR A 59 4.13 13.00 5.44
C TYR A 59 3.62 13.28 6.86
N GLU A 60 4.24 14.26 7.52
CA GLU A 60 4.01 14.58 8.94
C GLU A 60 2.56 14.98 9.24
N ASN A 61 1.91 15.66 8.29
CA ASN A 61 0.53 16.13 8.45
C ASN A 61 -0.52 15.03 8.20
N GLY A 62 -0.09 13.80 7.89
CA GLY A 62 -0.99 12.67 7.61
C GLY A 62 -1.81 12.83 6.33
N THR A 63 -1.38 13.72 5.42
CA THR A 63 -2.05 13.97 4.14
C THR A 63 -1.12 13.75 2.97
N ILE A 64 -1.65 13.21 1.88
CA ILE A 64 -0.94 13.02 0.61
C ILE A 64 -1.70 13.79 -0.47
N SER A 65 -1.02 14.75 -1.10
CA SER A 65 -1.54 15.45 -2.29
C SER A 65 -1.52 14.56 -3.53
N TYR A 66 -2.26 14.93 -4.58
CA TYR A 66 -2.22 14.19 -5.84
C TYR A 66 -0.83 14.05 -6.45
N LEU A 67 -0.03 15.13 -6.40
CA LEU A 67 1.33 15.12 -6.90
C LEU A 67 2.19 14.12 -6.14
N GLN A 68 2.09 14.09 -4.81
CA GLN A 68 2.80 13.13 -3.97
C GLN A 68 2.32 11.70 -4.21
N LEU A 69 1.01 11.49 -4.40
CA LEU A 69 0.47 10.18 -4.76
C LEU A 69 1.01 9.69 -6.10
N LYS A 70 1.16 10.57 -7.10
CA LYS A 70 1.82 10.25 -8.37
C LYS A 70 3.30 9.91 -8.19
N GLN A 71 3.98 10.50 -7.22
CA GLN A 71 5.37 10.14 -6.90
C GLN A 71 5.45 8.78 -6.21
N GLU A 72 4.47 8.45 -5.36
CA GLU A 72 4.37 7.14 -4.71
C GLU A 72 4.09 6.02 -5.73
N LEU A 73 3.19 6.27 -6.68
CA LEU A 73 2.76 5.30 -7.69
C LEU A 73 2.98 5.88 -9.11
N PRO A 74 4.25 5.99 -9.56
CA PRO A 74 4.58 6.67 -10.82
C PRO A 74 4.20 5.88 -12.07
N PHE A 75 3.91 4.58 -11.92
CA PHE A 75 3.57 3.70 -13.02
C PHE A 75 2.08 3.35 -12.99
N PRO A 76 1.42 3.26 -14.17
CA PRO A 76 0.02 2.86 -14.26
C PRO A 76 -0.13 1.36 -13.94
N THR A 77 -0.15 1.06 -12.65
CA THR A 77 -0.31 -0.30 -12.14
C THR A 77 -1.76 -0.73 -12.29
N LYS A 78 -2.00 -1.81 -13.01
CA LYS A 78 -3.35 -2.37 -13.17
C LYS A 78 -3.75 -3.09 -11.89
N MET A 79 -4.97 -2.81 -11.41
CA MET A 79 -5.58 -3.52 -10.31
C MET A 79 -6.46 -4.64 -10.83
N ILE A 80 -6.40 -5.81 -10.20
CA ILE A 80 -7.21 -6.98 -10.54
C ILE A 80 -7.90 -7.51 -9.29
N VAL A 81 -9.14 -7.98 -9.44
CA VAL A 81 -9.87 -8.67 -8.38
C VAL A 81 -9.99 -10.13 -8.76
N VAL A 82 -9.63 -11.00 -7.85
CA VAL A 82 -9.66 -12.46 -8.03
C VAL A 82 -10.25 -13.10 -6.77
N SER A 83 -11.00 -14.19 -6.95
CA SER A 83 -11.40 -15.03 -5.84
C SER A 83 -10.32 -16.08 -5.59
N MET A 84 -9.89 -16.25 -4.35
CA MET A 84 -8.91 -17.27 -3.97
C MET A 84 -9.13 -17.77 -2.54
N PRO A 85 -8.66 -18.99 -2.22
CA PRO A 85 -8.69 -19.48 -0.85
C PRO A 85 -7.80 -18.63 0.07
N GLY A 86 -8.26 -18.36 1.29
CA GLY A 86 -7.46 -17.63 2.29
C GLY A 86 -6.13 -18.31 2.64
N ALA A 87 -6.04 -19.63 2.47
CA ALA A 87 -4.78 -20.36 2.60
C ALA A 87 -3.73 -19.88 1.60
N THR A 88 -4.11 -19.67 0.33
CA THR A 88 -3.22 -19.17 -0.72
C THR A 88 -2.73 -17.76 -0.40
N LEU A 89 -3.63 -16.90 0.11
CA LEU A 89 -3.26 -15.55 0.55
C LEU A 89 -2.25 -15.58 1.71
N ARG A 90 -2.51 -16.41 2.73
CA ARG A 90 -1.60 -16.60 3.87
C ARG A 90 -0.23 -17.07 3.40
N ASP A 91 -0.18 -18.06 2.52
CA ASP A 91 1.08 -18.61 2.02
C ASP A 91 1.86 -17.56 1.21
N ALA A 92 1.18 -16.73 0.43
CA ALA A 92 1.80 -15.60 -0.27
C ALA A 92 2.38 -14.55 0.70
N ILE A 93 1.66 -14.21 1.77
CA ILE A 93 2.15 -13.31 2.82
C ILE A 93 3.39 -13.89 3.50
N CYS A 94 3.34 -15.17 3.89
CA CYS A 94 4.48 -15.87 4.49
C CYS A 94 5.69 -15.87 3.55
N ALA A 95 5.49 -16.17 2.27
CA ALA A 95 6.56 -16.15 1.27
C ALA A 95 7.19 -14.75 1.14
N SER A 96 6.38 -13.69 1.08
CA SER A 96 6.88 -12.30 0.97
C SER A 96 7.71 -11.84 2.17
N ARG A 97 7.53 -12.48 3.32
CA ARG A 97 8.19 -12.15 4.59
C ARG A 97 9.34 -13.11 4.95
N SER A 98 9.44 -14.25 4.28
CA SER A 98 10.46 -15.27 4.52
C SER A 98 11.89 -14.77 4.27
N GLY A 99 12.89 -15.33 4.94
CA GLY A 99 14.30 -14.89 4.86
C GLY A 99 14.68 -13.84 5.92
N ASP A 100 15.82 -13.15 5.71
CA ASP A 100 16.31 -12.14 6.66
C ASP A 100 15.35 -10.92 6.68
N PRO A 101 14.86 -10.48 7.86
CA PRO A 101 14.00 -9.28 7.95
C PRO A 101 14.70 -7.97 7.55
N ASN A 102 16.04 -7.94 7.54
CA ASN A 102 16.82 -6.77 7.13
C ASN A 102 17.17 -6.77 5.64
N GLU A 103 16.83 -7.84 4.92
CA GLU A 103 17.02 -7.93 3.48
C GLU A 103 15.90 -7.22 2.72
N GLU A 104 16.27 -6.45 1.69
CA GLU A 104 15.30 -5.76 0.85
C GLU A 104 14.52 -6.75 -0.02
N LYS A 105 13.20 -6.79 0.17
CA LYS A 105 12.29 -7.66 -0.60
C LYS A 105 11.35 -6.80 -1.41
N ARG A 106 11.65 -6.65 -2.70
CA ARG A 106 10.75 -5.94 -3.65
C ARG A 106 9.34 -6.55 -3.69
N ALA A 107 9.23 -7.83 -3.38
CA ALA A 107 7.97 -8.58 -3.29
C ALA A 107 7.33 -8.57 -1.90
N TYR A 108 7.85 -7.81 -0.93
CA TYR A 108 7.20 -7.63 0.37
C TYR A 108 5.78 -7.12 0.14
N LEU A 109 4.79 -7.80 0.72
CA LEU A 109 3.39 -7.44 0.51
C LEU A 109 2.93 -6.40 1.54
N GLN A 110 2.57 -5.22 1.04
CA GLN A 110 1.71 -4.27 1.76
C GLN A 110 0.26 -4.73 1.61
N LEU A 111 -0.53 -4.76 2.69
CA LEU A 111 -1.92 -5.20 2.62
C LEU A 111 -2.84 -4.53 3.64
N ASP A 112 -4.14 -4.69 3.41
CA ASP A 112 -5.24 -4.39 4.33
C ASP A 112 -6.42 -5.35 4.04
N ASP A 113 -7.06 -5.88 5.08
CA ASP A 113 -8.14 -6.87 5.07
C ASP A 113 -9.42 -6.41 5.80
#